data_AF-A0A835BBX3-F1
#
_entry.id   AF-A0A835BBX3-F1
#
_cell.length_a   1.000
_cell.length_b   1.000
_cell.length_c   1.000
_cell.angle_alpha   90.00
_cell.angle_beta   90.00
_cell.angle_gamma   90.00
#
_symmetry.space_group_name_H-M   'P 1'
#
loop_
_entity.id
_entity.type
_entity.pdbx_description
1 polymer ?
#
loop_
_entity_poly.entity_id
_entity_poly.type
_entity_poly.pdbx_seq_one_letter_code
_entity_poly.pdbx_strand_id
1 'polypeptide(L)'
;MNEKSPNPQLRFDDSIASAMEKKWRMPQDHVGLILSWDVTEYVPRAPDNIDHLPVSQEVKDSYRAAMLRSIADMREIRRSRKELQDGIRAELEKNGYVQVETTAEQVAKYQHELEQQGFVEIKAA
;
A
#
# COMPACT_ATOMS: atom_id res chain seq x y z
N MET A 1 -47.17 25.45 11.73
CA MET A 1 -46.01 25.05 12.54
C MET A 1 -45.66 23.61 12.16
N ASN A 2 -44.51 23.41 11.52
CA ASN A 2 -43.77 22.15 11.54
C ASN A 2 -42.36 22.48 11.02
N GLU A 3 -41.41 22.45 11.94
CA GLU A 3 -39.99 22.73 11.74
C GLU A 3 -39.36 21.59 10.95
N LYS A 4 -38.92 21.85 9.71
CA LYS A 4 -37.96 20.98 9.02
C LYS A 4 -36.57 21.54 9.31
N SER A 5 -35.82 20.84 10.16
CA SER A 5 -34.38 21.05 10.34
C SER A 5 -33.67 21.01 8.98
N PRO A 6 -32.80 21.98 8.64
CA PRO A 6 -31.96 21.88 7.47
C PRO A 6 -30.91 20.78 7.67
N ASN A 7 -30.98 19.77 6.81
CA ASN A 7 -30.02 18.70 6.65
C ASN A 7 -28.61 19.31 6.39
N PRO A 8 -27.54 18.94 7.13
CA PRO A 8 -26.20 19.44 6.86
C PRO A 8 -25.69 18.78 5.58
N GLN A 9 -26.00 19.42 4.44
CA GLN A 9 -25.30 19.16 3.19
C GLN A 9 -23.82 19.43 3.44
N LEU A 10 -23.00 18.37 3.38
CA LEU A 10 -21.57 18.50 3.18
C LEU A 10 -21.37 19.28 1.88
N ARG A 11 -21.17 20.58 2.03
CA ARG A 11 -20.63 21.43 0.98
C ARG A 11 -19.17 21.00 0.78
N PHE A 12 -18.94 20.18 -0.24
CA PHE A 12 -17.64 20.14 -0.87
C PHE A 12 -17.55 21.43 -1.67
N ASP A 13 -16.98 22.47 -1.04
CA ASP A 13 -16.72 23.72 -1.73
C ASP A 13 -15.86 23.46 -2.96
N ASP A 14 -16.24 24.11 -4.07
CA ASP A 14 -15.60 24.16 -5.37
C ASP A 14 -14.18 24.79 -5.29
N SER A 15 -13.28 24.22 -4.48
CA SER A 15 -11.87 24.62 -4.41
C SER A 15 -10.97 23.71 -5.25
N ILE A 16 -11.49 23.22 -6.39
CA ILE A 16 -10.68 22.60 -7.45
C ILE A 16 -9.93 23.72 -8.20
N ALA A 17 -9.07 24.45 -7.49
CA ALA A 17 -8.23 25.52 -8.05
C ALA A 17 -6.99 25.81 -7.18
N SER A 18 -6.50 24.83 -6.41
CA SER A 18 -5.16 24.90 -5.84
C SER A 18 -4.61 23.49 -5.69
N ALA A 19 -3.72 23.10 -6.59
CA ALA A 19 -2.88 21.92 -6.45
C ALA A 19 -1.85 22.14 -5.34
N MET A 20 -2.32 22.42 -4.12
CA MET A 20 -1.49 22.46 -2.93
C MET A 20 -1.24 21.02 -2.50
N GLU A 21 0.03 20.64 -2.44
CA GLU A 21 0.50 19.48 -1.71
C GLU A 21 -0.18 19.44 -0.33
N LYS A 22 -1.22 18.62 -0.20
CA LYS A 22 -1.89 18.44 1.08
C LYS A 22 -1.02 17.50 1.91
N LYS A 23 -0.15 18.11 2.70
CA LYS A 23 0.63 17.40 3.70
C LYS A 23 -0.29 17.05 4.88
N TRP A 24 -0.67 15.79 5.03
CA TRP A 24 -1.55 15.36 6.12
C TRP A 24 -0.79 14.51 7.14
N ARG A 25 -1.23 14.60 8.41
CA ARG A 25 -0.67 13.81 9.50
C ARG A 25 -1.23 12.40 9.45
N MET A 26 -0.37 11.40 9.38
CA MET A 26 -0.79 10.01 9.41
C MET A 26 -1.40 9.63 10.77
N PRO A 27 -2.57 8.96 10.81
CA PRO A 27 -3.12 8.38 12.03
C PRO A 27 -2.11 7.47 12.72
N GLN A 28 -2.04 7.54 14.06
CA GLN A 28 -1.06 6.77 14.82
C GLN A 28 -1.23 5.26 14.67
N ASP A 29 -2.46 4.78 14.47
CA ASP A 29 -2.73 3.36 14.22
C ASP A 29 -2.10 2.87 12.91
N HIS A 30 -2.09 3.71 11.87
CA HIS A 30 -1.45 3.39 10.58
C HIS A 30 0.07 3.39 10.72
N VAL A 31 0.62 4.35 11.48
CA VAL A 31 2.05 4.38 11.80
C VAL A 31 2.45 3.10 12.55
N GLY A 32 1.68 2.71 13.56
CA GLY A 32 1.90 1.47 14.31
C GLY A 32 1.83 0.23 13.43
N LEU A 33 0.84 0.16 12.53
CA LEU A 33 0.70 -0.94 11.58
C LEU A 33 1.93 -1.06 10.67
N ILE A 34 2.40 0.04 10.08
CA ILE A 34 3.56 0.02 9.18
C ILE A 34 4.83 -0.38 9.94
N LEU A 35 5.02 0.16 11.14
CA LEU A 35 6.16 -0.17 12.00
C LEU A 35 6.13 -1.61 12.52
N SER A 36 4.98 -2.28 12.50
CA SER A 36 4.83 -3.69 12.90
C SER A 36 5.23 -4.69 11.82
N TRP A 37 5.43 -4.25 10.56
CA TRP A 37 5.76 -5.16 9.48
C TRP A 37 7.08 -5.88 9.71
N ASP A 38 7.11 -7.18 9.41
CA ASP A 38 8.35 -7.94 9.35
C ASP A 38 9.18 -7.51 8.14
N VAL A 39 10.35 -6.94 8.43
CA VAL A 39 11.35 -6.47 7.45
C VAL A 39 12.65 -7.26 7.54
N THR A 40 12.65 -8.36 8.28
CA THR A 40 13.81 -9.27 8.37
C THR A 40 14.14 -9.80 6.98
N GLU A 41 15.42 -9.97 6.66
CA GLU A 41 15.81 -10.47 5.34
C GLU A 41 15.11 -11.79 5.00
N TYR A 42 14.56 -11.90 3.79
CA TYR A 42 13.93 -13.14 3.34
C TYR A 42 14.98 -14.17 2.95
N VAL A 43 15.13 -15.17 3.80
CA VAL A 43 15.87 -16.39 3.53
C VAL A 43 14.85 -17.45 3.10
N PRO A 44 14.86 -17.90 1.83
CA PRO A 44 13.98 -18.97 1.39
C PRO A 44 14.29 -20.23 2.22
N ARG A 45 13.26 -20.93 2.69
CA ARG A 45 13.46 -22.30 3.16
C ARG A 45 13.86 -23.13 1.95
N ALA A 46 15.00 -23.81 2.03
CA ALA A 46 15.54 -24.55 0.92
C ALA A 46 14.50 -25.59 0.44
N PRO A 47 14.20 -25.67 -0.86
CA PRO A 47 13.20 -26.57 -1.41
C PRO A 47 13.94 -27.83 -1.83
N ASP A 48 14.50 -28.53 -0.84
CA ASP A 48 15.49 -29.58 -1.06
C ASP A 48 14.93 -30.85 -1.72
N ASN A 49 13.66 -30.85 -2.14
CA ASN A 49 12.96 -32.04 -2.64
C ASN A 49 12.43 -31.93 -4.08
N ILE A 50 12.69 -30.85 -4.82
CA ILE A 50 12.23 -30.75 -6.23
C ILE A 50 12.84 -31.88 -7.08
N ASP A 51 14.08 -32.26 -6.78
CA ASP A 51 14.80 -33.30 -7.53
C ASP A 51 14.20 -34.69 -7.34
N HIS A 52 13.57 -34.93 -6.19
CA HIS A 52 12.89 -36.19 -5.85
C HIS A 52 11.46 -36.29 -6.42
N LEU A 53 10.92 -35.23 -7.00
CA LEU A 53 9.58 -35.27 -7.59
C LEU A 53 9.57 -36.20 -8.83
N PRO A 54 8.59 -37.11 -8.95
CA PRO A 54 8.44 -37.98 -10.12
C PRO A 54 7.77 -37.24 -11.29
N VAL A 55 8.31 -36.09 -11.67
CA VAL A 55 7.86 -35.23 -12.77
C VAL A 55 9.00 -35.01 -13.76
N SER A 56 8.66 -34.53 -14.97
CA SER A 56 9.66 -34.27 -16.00
C SER A 56 10.66 -33.20 -15.57
N GLN A 57 11.86 -33.24 -16.16
CA GLN A 57 12.90 -32.24 -15.90
C GLN A 57 12.43 -30.81 -16.23
N GLU A 58 11.67 -30.67 -17.32
CA GLU A 58 11.07 -29.39 -17.73
C GLU A 58 10.14 -28.80 -16.65
N VAL A 59 9.32 -29.62 -15.98
CA VAL A 59 8.45 -29.18 -14.88
C VAL A 59 9.29 -28.76 -13.67
N LYS A 60 10.37 -29.50 -13.36
CA LYS A 60 11.30 -29.14 -12.28
C LYS A 60 11.97 -27.80 -12.55
N ASP A 61 12.43 -27.57 -13.78
CA ASP A 61 13.09 -26.33 -14.18
C ASP A 61 12.14 -25.13 -14.12
N SER A 62 10.91 -25.30 -14.61
CA SER A 62 9.84 -24.30 -14.49
C SER A 62 9.55 -23.95 -13.03
N TYR A 63 9.47 -24.95 -12.15
CA TYR A 63 9.24 -24.73 -10.72
C TYR A 63 10.40 -23.96 -10.05
N ARG A 64 11.65 -24.31 -10.37
CA ARG A 64 12.83 -23.57 -9.90
C ARG A 64 12.81 -22.12 -10.37
N ALA A 65 12.47 -21.87 -11.63
CA ALA A 65 12.38 -20.52 -12.18
C ALA A 65 11.28 -19.68 -11.49
N ALA A 66 10.09 -20.24 -11.32
CA ALA A 66 8.99 -19.58 -10.62
C ALA A 66 9.34 -19.26 -9.15
N MET A 67 10.03 -20.16 -8.49
CA MET A 67 10.50 -19.98 -7.13
C MET A 67 11.57 -18.88 -7.01
N LEU A 68 12.56 -18.86 -7.90
CA LEU A 68 13.56 -17.79 -7.93
C LEU A 68 12.90 -16.41 -8.11
N ARG A 69 11.89 -16.32 -8.97
CA ARG A 69 11.10 -15.10 -9.14
C ARG A 69 10.36 -14.72 -7.85
N SER A 70 9.66 -15.66 -7.24
CA SER A 70 8.96 -15.42 -5.96
C SER A 70 9.91 -14.95 -4.85
N ILE A 71 11.12 -15.51 -4.78
CA ILE A 71 12.16 -15.08 -3.84
C ILE A 71 12.59 -13.63 -4.10
N ALA A 72 12.79 -13.27 -5.37
CA ALA A 72 13.13 -11.91 -5.76
C ALA A 72 12.03 -10.92 -5.38
N ASP A 73 10.78 -11.23 -5.71
CA ASP A 73 9.61 -10.40 -5.39
C ASP A 73 9.47 -10.21 -3.87
N MET A 74 9.63 -11.27 -3.09
CA MET A 74 9.57 -11.19 -1.63
C MET A 74 10.70 -10.35 -1.02
N ARG A 75 11.92 -10.44 -1.56
CA ARG A 75 13.04 -9.59 -1.14
C ARG A 75 12.78 -8.13 -1.44
N GLU A 76 12.24 -7.82 -2.62
CA GLU A 76 11.87 -6.46 -3.00
C GLU A 76 10.79 -5.89 -2.08
N ILE A 77 9.71 -6.63 -1.83
CA ILE A 77 8.65 -6.21 -0.91
C ILE A 77 9.23 -5.88 0.47
N ARG A 78 10.10 -6.74 1.01
CA ARG A 78 10.71 -6.51 2.32
C ARG A 78 11.66 -5.31 2.34
N ARG A 79 12.44 -5.10 1.27
CA ARG A 79 13.27 -3.90 1.11
C ARG A 79 12.43 -2.63 1.13
N SER A 80 11.39 -2.56 0.31
CA SER A 80 10.51 -1.39 0.24
C SER A 80 9.78 -1.13 1.57
N ARG A 81 9.38 -2.19 2.28
CA ARG A 81 8.81 -2.06 3.64
C ARG A 81 9.82 -1.49 4.64
N LYS A 82 11.07 -1.94 4.57
CA LYS A 82 12.15 -1.42 5.43
C LYS A 82 12.40 0.06 5.16
N GLU A 83 12.52 0.45 3.90
CA GLU A 83 12.68 1.85 3.50
C GLU A 83 11.55 2.74 4.01
N LEU A 84 10.29 2.27 3.92
CA LEU A 84 9.15 2.99 4.46
C LEU A 84 9.18 3.08 6.00
N GLN A 85 9.53 2.00 6.70
CA GLN A 85 9.68 2.03 8.16
C GLN A 85 10.78 3.01 8.59
N ASP A 86 11.90 3.01 7.90
CA ASP A 86 13.03 3.90 8.20
C ASP A 86 12.65 5.37 7.96
N GLY A 87 11.92 5.66 6.87
CA GLY A 87 11.36 7.00 6.61
C GLY A 87 10.36 7.44 7.67
N ILE A 88 9.45 6.55 8.09
CA ILE A 88 8.50 6.83 9.18
C ILE A 88 9.21 7.12 10.50
N ARG A 89 10.24 6.33 10.86
CA ARG A 89 11.02 6.56 12.09
C ARG A 89 11.73 7.92 12.05
N ALA A 90 12.32 8.28 10.92
CA ALA A 90 12.99 9.57 10.75
C ALA A 90 12.02 10.74 10.92
N GLU A 91 10.81 10.65 10.36
CA GLU A 91 9.76 11.66 10.53
C GLU A 91 9.29 11.76 11.99
N LEU A 92 9.09 10.63 12.66
CA LEU A 92 8.73 10.60 14.08
C LEU A 92 9.81 11.22 14.97
N GLU A 93 11.09 10.94 14.70
CA GLU A 93 12.22 11.50 15.46
C GLU A 93 12.33 13.02 15.26
N LYS A 94 12.13 13.49 14.03
CA LYS A 94 12.24 14.91 13.68
C LYS A 94 11.05 15.75 14.16
N ASN A 95 9.83 15.25 13.96
CA ASN A 95 8.60 16.04 14.08
C ASN A 95 7.67 15.57 15.21
N GLY A 96 7.90 14.39 15.80
CA GLY A 96 7.00 13.75 16.76
C GLY A 96 5.72 13.18 16.12
N TYR A 97 5.59 13.27 14.80
CA TYR A 97 4.50 12.71 14.01
C TYR A 97 4.95 12.47 12.57
N VAL A 98 4.23 11.63 11.84
CA VAL A 98 4.49 11.36 10.43
C VAL A 98 3.63 12.28 9.58
N GLN A 99 4.27 13.04 8.69
CA GLN A 99 3.60 13.83 7.67
C GLN A 99 3.78 13.16 6.31
N VAL A 100 2.67 12.93 5.61
CA VAL A 100 2.70 12.36 4.26
C VAL A 100 2.25 13.42 3.27
N GLU A 101 3.04 13.61 2.24
CA GLU A 101 2.67 14.41 1.08
C GLU A 101 2.05 13.46 0.06
N THR A 102 0.78 13.68 -0.27
CA THR A 102 0.17 12.97 -1.40
C THR A 102 0.20 13.93 -2.57
N THR A 103 0.94 13.60 -3.61
CA THR A 103 0.92 14.40 -4.83
C THR A 103 -0.39 14.16 -5.57
N ALA A 104 -0.84 15.15 -6.35
CA ALA A 104 -2.03 14.99 -7.18
C ALA A 104 -1.92 13.78 -8.12
N GLU A 105 -0.70 13.48 -8.60
CA GLU A 105 -0.40 12.31 -9.43
C GLU A 105 -0.59 10.99 -8.68
N GLN A 106 -0.19 10.91 -7.41
CA GLN A 106 -0.38 9.71 -6.59
C GLN A 106 -1.87 9.48 -6.33
N VAL A 107 -2.63 10.53 -6.02
CA VAL A 107 -4.09 10.43 -5.84
C VAL A 107 -4.78 9.97 -7.12
N ALA A 108 -4.43 10.57 -8.27
CA ALA A 108 -4.99 10.19 -9.56
C ALA A 108 -4.67 8.74 -9.94
N LYS A 109 -3.46 8.27 -9.63
CA LYS A 109 -3.06 6.87 -9.85
C LYS A 109 -3.88 5.90 -8.98
N TYR A 110 -4.04 6.21 -7.69
CA TYR A 110 -4.87 5.38 -6.80
C TYR A 110 -6.34 5.37 -7.23
N GLN A 111 -6.90 6.49 -7.68
CA GLN A 111 -8.26 6.56 -8.20
C GLN A 111 -8.43 5.68 -9.46
N HIS A 112 -7.49 5.77 -10.39
CA HIS A 112 -7.51 4.96 -11.60
C HIS A 112 -7.38 3.45 -11.31
N GLU A 113 -6.54 3.07 -10.33
CA GLU A 113 -6.40 1.67 -9.92
C GLU A 113 -7.66 1.13 -9.23
N LEU A 114 -8.38 1.94 -8.44
CA LEU A 114 -9.65 1.57 -7.82
C LEU A 114 -10.78 1.42 -8.85
N GLU A 115 -10.81 2.28 -9.87
CA GLU A 115 -11.72 2.18 -11.02
C GLU A 115 -11.49 0.88 -11.80
N GLN A 116 -10.22 0.51 -12.04
CA GLN A 116 -9.89 -0.74 -12.72
C GLN A 116 -10.20 -2.01 -11.91
N GLN A 117 -10.22 -1.91 -10.58
CA GLN A 117 -10.58 -3.01 -9.67
C GLN A 117 -12.10 -3.17 -9.47
N GLY A 118 -12.93 -2.40 -10.19
CA GLY A 118 -14.39 -2.52 -10.15
C GLY A 118 -15.05 -1.90 -8.92
N PHE A 119 -14.33 -1.09 -8.15
CA PHE A 119 -14.86 -0.36 -7.01
C PHE A 119 -15.37 1.02 -7.41
N VAL A 120 -16.39 1.10 -8.27
CA VAL A 120 -17.23 2.31 -8.37
C VAL A 120 -18.67 1.94 -8.64
N GLU A 121 -19.52 2.11 -7.62
CA GLU A 121 -20.71 2.98 -7.64
C GLU A 121 -21.52 2.75 -6.35
N ILE A 122 -21.48 3.69 -5.39
CA ILE A 122 -22.66 3.95 -4.57
C ILE A 122 -23.39 5.09 -5.26
N LYS A 123 -24.25 4.73 -6.23
CA LYS A 123 -25.31 5.63 -6.70
C LYS A 123 -26.32 5.78 -5.58
N ALA A 124 -26.43 6.99 -5.01
CA ALA A 124 -27.52 7.32 -4.10
C ALA A 124 -28.78 7.62 -4.91
N ALA A 125 -29.83 6.81 -4.70
CA ALA A 125 -31.20 7.04 -5.14
C ALA A 125 -31.98 7.87 -4.11
#